data_AF-A0A3M2MDM9-F1
#
_entry.id   AF-A0A3M2MDM9-F1
#
_cell.length_a   1.000
_cell.length_b   1.000
_cell.length_c   1.000
_cell.angle_alpha   90.00
_cell.angle_beta   90.00
_cell.angle_gamma   90.00
#
_symmetry.space_group_name_H-M   'P 1'
#
loop_
_entity.id
_entity.type
_entity.pdbx_description
1 polymer ?
#
loop_
_entity_poly.entity_id
_entity_poly.type
_entity_poly.pdbx_seq_one_letter_code
_entity_poly.pdbx_strand_id
1 'polypeptide(L)'
;MKHNGRPPISVSALPLNHVNLRRPDGERPDGERTMIVCPDCGTWVSLKRHLVLPHRISRYTDKQIRNFALGRRPAPAARRQERCPGSAQRVITDLAYETWRARLAEGIADASTRRSARTMVKPTPALAPSLTQMAAARRDRERATRPSRARALVTAGTPTNAV
;
A
#
# COMPACT_ATOMS: atom_id res chain seq x y z
N MET A 1 -7.43 35.15 -13.71
CA MET A 1 -6.03 34.84 -13.33
C MET A 1 -5.16 35.14 -14.54
N LYS A 2 -4.05 35.85 -14.36
CA LYS A 2 -3.07 36.07 -15.43
C LYS A 2 -2.28 34.78 -15.67
N HIS A 3 -2.07 34.41 -16.93
CA HIS A 3 -1.22 33.26 -17.26
C HIS A 3 0.25 33.59 -17.02
N ASN A 4 1.07 32.57 -16.77
CA ASN A 4 2.50 32.72 -16.47
C ASN A 4 3.39 33.02 -17.70
N GLY A 5 2.83 33.12 -18.90
CA GLY A 5 3.56 33.45 -20.14
C GLY A 5 4.30 32.26 -20.78
N ARG A 6 4.29 31.09 -20.16
CA ARG A 6 4.86 29.86 -20.72
C ARG A 6 3.99 29.32 -21.86
N PRO A 7 4.55 28.50 -22.77
CA PRO A 7 3.77 27.84 -23.80
C PRO A 7 2.63 27.01 -23.18
N PRO A 8 1.44 26.99 -23.81
CA PRO A 8 0.34 26.15 -23.37
C PRO A 8 0.70 24.67 -23.39
N ILE A 9 0.15 23.91 -22.44
CA ILE A 9 0.29 22.46 -22.38
C ILE A 9 -0.90 21.84 -23.11
N SER A 10 -0.65 21.04 -24.14
CA SER A 10 -1.68 20.20 -24.74
C SER A 10 -1.98 19.02 -23.84
N VAL A 11 -3.26 18.73 -23.62
CA VAL A 11 -3.69 17.58 -22.81
C VAL A 11 -3.21 16.27 -23.45
N SER A 12 -3.27 16.17 -24.78
CA SER A 12 -2.81 15.00 -25.52
C SER A 12 -1.30 14.69 -25.35
N ALA A 13 -0.50 15.71 -25.00
CA ALA A 13 0.94 15.56 -24.78
C ALA A 13 1.27 15.04 -23.38
N LEU A 14 0.31 15.03 -22.45
CA LEU A 14 0.48 14.45 -21.12
C LEU A 14 0.19 12.94 -21.16
N PRO A 15 0.86 12.14 -20.32
CA PRO A 15 0.48 10.74 -20.13
C PRO A 15 -1.00 10.61 -19.77
N LEU A 16 -1.68 9.58 -20.29
CA LEU A 16 -3.13 9.39 -20.06
C LEU A 16 -3.48 9.27 -18.58
N ASN A 17 -2.60 8.66 -17.79
CA ASN A 17 -2.68 8.51 -16.34
C ASN A 17 -2.35 9.80 -15.57
N HIS A 18 -1.87 10.85 -16.25
CA HIS A 18 -1.58 12.17 -15.70
C HIS A 18 -2.67 13.20 -16.00
N VAL A 19 -3.78 12.76 -16.58
CA VAL A 19 -4.92 13.59 -16.93
C VAL A 19 -6.18 12.92 -16.41
N ASN A 20 -7.04 13.70 -15.76
CA ASN A 20 -8.41 13.32 -15.46
C ASN A 20 -9.35 14.32 -16.14
N LEU A 21 -9.93 13.93 -17.27
CA LEU A 21 -10.89 14.75 -18.00
C LEU A 21 -12.29 14.56 -17.44
N ARG A 22 -13.03 15.66 -17.30
CA ARG A 22 -14.45 15.64 -16.96
C ARG A 22 -15.31 15.70 -18.21
N ARG A 23 -16.47 15.04 -18.19
CA ARG A 23 -17.54 15.25 -19.16
C ARG A 23 -18.01 16.72 -19.17
N PRO A 24 -18.13 17.36 -20.34
CA PRO A 24 -18.54 18.76 -20.46
C PRO A 24 -20.04 18.97 -20.16
N ASP A 25 -20.86 17.93 -20.32
CA ASP A 25 -22.34 17.91 -20.23
C ASP A 25 -22.90 17.56 -18.84
N GLY A 26 -22.05 17.17 -17.89
CA GLY A 26 -22.49 16.79 -16.55
C GLY A 26 -22.87 17.99 -15.68
N GLU A 27 -24.14 18.32 -15.61
CA GLU A 27 -24.74 19.43 -14.85
C GLU A 27 -24.78 19.18 -13.31
N ARG A 28 -23.73 18.57 -12.73
CA ARG A 28 -23.57 18.50 -11.27
C ARG A 28 -22.79 19.72 -10.76
N PRO A 29 -23.36 20.55 -9.87
CA PRO A 29 -22.66 21.68 -9.26
C PRO A 29 -21.48 21.25 -8.37
N ASP A 30 -21.52 20.02 -7.84
CA ASP A 30 -20.43 19.37 -7.09
C ASP A 30 -19.43 18.62 -8.00
N GLY A 31 -19.49 18.88 -9.31
CA GLY A 31 -18.75 18.17 -10.34
C GLY A 31 -17.24 18.09 -10.12
N GLU A 32 -16.70 16.88 -10.20
CA GLU A 32 -15.25 16.65 -10.23
C GLU A 32 -14.59 17.50 -11.32
N ARG A 33 -13.60 18.32 -10.95
CA ARG A 33 -12.95 19.24 -11.89
C ARG A 33 -11.98 18.48 -12.80
N THR A 34 -11.76 18.95 -14.02
CA THR A 34 -10.63 18.47 -14.84
C THR A 34 -9.34 18.71 -14.06
N MET A 35 -8.57 17.65 -13.87
CA MET A 35 -7.29 17.67 -13.17
C MET A 35 -6.19 17.17 -14.07
N ILE A 36 -4.99 17.73 -13.92
CA ILE A 36 -3.78 17.24 -14.56
C ILE A 36 -2.66 17.13 -13.53
N VAL A 37 -1.66 16.32 -13.82
CA VAL A 37 -0.38 16.35 -13.13
C VAL A 37 0.43 17.52 -13.69
N CYS A 38 0.87 18.43 -12.82
CA CYS A 38 1.77 19.51 -13.22
C CYS A 38 3.12 18.93 -13.69
N PRO A 39 3.59 19.27 -14.91
CA PRO A 39 4.84 18.70 -15.44
C PRO A 39 6.08 19.17 -14.67
N ASP A 40 6.03 20.33 -14.00
CA ASP A 40 7.20 20.85 -13.27
C ASP A 40 7.38 20.22 -11.88
N CYS A 41 6.30 19.81 -11.21
CA CYS A 41 6.38 19.32 -9.82
C CYS A 41 5.61 18.04 -9.51
N GLY A 42 4.98 17.41 -10.51
CA GLY A 42 4.29 16.13 -10.36
C GLY A 42 3.03 16.17 -9.49
N THR A 43 2.55 17.35 -9.10
CA THR A 43 1.37 17.49 -8.24
C THR A 43 0.09 17.46 -9.06
N TRP A 44 -0.92 16.71 -8.61
CA TRP A 44 -2.26 16.75 -9.16
C TRP A 44 -2.92 18.10 -8.87
N VAL A 45 -3.34 18.78 -9.92
CA VAL A 45 -3.85 20.14 -9.86
C VAL A 45 -5.11 20.27 -10.70
N SER A 46 -6.11 20.96 -10.14
CA SER A 46 -7.33 21.29 -10.89
C SER A 46 -7.09 22.43 -11.86
N LEU A 47 -7.87 22.45 -12.94
CA LEU A 47 -7.89 23.55 -13.89
C LEU A 47 -8.98 24.55 -13.54
N LYS A 48 -8.68 25.84 -13.67
CA LYS A 48 -9.65 26.94 -13.57
C LYS A 48 -9.55 27.79 -14.83
N ARG A 49 -10.61 27.82 -15.65
CA ARG A 49 -10.64 28.55 -16.95
C ARG A 49 -9.43 28.18 -17.83
N HIS A 50 -9.19 26.88 -18.01
CA HIS A 50 -8.04 26.36 -18.79
C HIS A 50 -6.66 26.76 -18.26
N LEU A 51 -6.55 27.16 -17.00
CA LEU A 51 -5.29 27.47 -16.33
C LEU A 51 -5.04 26.50 -15.18
N VAL A 52 -3.78 26.07 -15.05
CA VAL A 52 -3.32 25.33 -13.87
C VAL A 52 -3.53 26.19 -12.61
N LEU A 53 -4.28 25.66 -11.64
CA LEU A 53 -4.48 26.37 -10.37
C LEU A 53 -3.13 26.59 -9.68
N PRO A 54 -2.89 27.76 -9.05
CA PRO A 54 -1.63 28.02 -8.39
C PRO A 54 -1.42 27.01 -7.27
N HIS A 55 -0.27 26.35 -7.31
CA HIS A 55 0.12 25.34 -6.34
C HIS A 55 1.59 25.54 -5.99
N ARG A 56 2.01 24.92 -4.90
CA ARG A 56 3.37 25.02 -4.38
C ARG A 56 4.11 23.72 -4.62
N ILE A 57 5.42 23.81 -4.79
CA ILE A 57 6.26 22.63 -4.98
C ILE A 57 6.27 21.86 -3.67
N SER A 58 5.56 20.73 -3.65
CA SER A 58 5.54 19.84 -2.50
C SER A 58 6.82 19.00 -2.49
N ARG A 59 7.89 19.53 -1.92
CA ARG A 59 9.12 18.75 -1.65
C ARG A 59 8.99 18.03 -0.31
N TYR A 60 8.01 17.14 -0.18
CA TYR A 60 8.03 16.21 0.93
C TYR A 60 9.04 15.10 0.61
N THR A 61 10.03 14.95 1.48
CA THR A 61 10.90 13.77 1.47
C THR A 61 10.08 12.53 1.87
N ASP A 62 10.48 11.34 1.42
CA ASP A 62 9.83 10.07 1.83
C ASP A 62 9.74 9.89 3.34
N LYS A 63 10.70 10.45 4.08
CA LYS A 63 10.69 10.47 5.55
C LYS A 63 9.54 11.34 6.09
N GLN A 64 9.28 12.49 5.46
CA GLN A 64 8.16 13.37 5.84
C GLN A 64 6.81 12.74 5.48
N ILE A 65 6.69 12.09 4.32
CA ILE A 65 5.47 11.36 3.92
C ILE A 65 5.17 10.23 4.91
N ARG A 66 6.19 9.44 5.29
CA ARG A 66 6.06 8.40 6.32
C ARG A 66 5.69 8.95 7.68
N ASN A 67 6.26 10.09 8.07
CA ASN A 67 5.89 10.75 9.33
C ASN A 67 4.41 11.19 9.33
N PHE A 68 3.89 11.72 8.22
CA PHE A 68 2.46 12.01 8.09
C PHE A 68 1.59 10.77 8.25
N ALA A 69 1.95 9.65 7.60
CA ALA A 69 1.21 8.39 7.71
C ALA A 69 1.18 7.83 9.16
N LEU A 70 2.20 8.14 9.96
CA LEU A 70 2.31 7.77 11.37
C LEU A 70 1.69 8.82 12.32
N GLY A 71 0.96 9.81 11.81
CA GLY A 71 0.36 10.89 12.61
C GLY A 71 1.36 11.90 13.18
N ARG A 72 2.65 11.78 12.85
CA ARG A 72 3.68 12.73 13.24
C ARG A 72 3.65 13.90 12.27
N ARG A 73 2.86 14.92 12.60
CA ARG A 73 2.89 16.18 11.86
C ARG A 73 4.33 16.72 11.90
N PRO A 74 4.99 16.93 10.75
CA PRO A 74 6.28 17.59 10.77
C PRO A 74 6.10 18.96 11.42
N ALA A 75 7.05 19.36 12.27
CA ALA A 75 7.14 20.75 12.72
C ALA A 75 6.99 21.65 11.47
N PRO A 76 6.20 22.74 11.53
CA PRO A 76 5.96 23.57 10.36
C PRO A 76 7.31 24.07 9.88
N ALA A 77 7.87 23.40 8.87
CA ALA A 77 9.11 23.84 8.27
C ALA A 77 8.77 25.21 7.70
N ALA A 78 9.32 26.25 8.34
CA ALA A 78 9.10 27.66 8.06
C ALA A 78 9.63 28.10 6.68
N ARG A 79 9.66 27.19 5.69
CA ARG A 79 9.86 27.53 4.30
C ARG A 79 8.49 27.59 3.67
N ARG A 80 8.01 28.81 3.42
CA ARG A 80 6.91 29.06 2.48
C ARG A 80 7.25 28.27 1.22
N GLN A 81 6.59 27.14 1.00
CA GLN A 81 6.87 26.30 -0.16
C GLN A 81 6.80 27.19 -1.40
N GLU A 82 7.87 27.18 -2.20
CA GLU A 82 7.97 28.05 -3.38
C GLU A 82 6.79 27.78 -4.32
N ARG A 83 6.30 28.85 -4.93
CA ARG A 83 5.24 28.73 -5.94
C ARG A 83 5.81 27.94 -7.12
N CYS A 84 5.08 26.93 -7.57
CA CYS A 84 5.52 26.13 -8.71
C CYS A 84 5.52 26.99 -9.99
N PRO A 85 6.58 26.95 -10.82
CA PRO A 85 6.66 27.73 -12.07
C PRO A 85 5.52 27.40 -13.06
N GLY A 86 5.00 26.17 -13.02
CA GLY A 86 3.82 25.73 -13.78
C GLY A 86 2.48 26.30 -13.30
N SER A 87 2.46 27.05 -12.18
CA SER A 87 1.27 27.74 -11.71
C SER A 87 0.76 28.72 -12.76
N ALA A 88 -0.55 28.71 -13.02
CA ALA A 88 -1.19 29.55 -14.04
C ALA A 88 -0.67 29.32 -15.47
N GLN A 89 -0.13 28.15 -15.77
CA GLN A 89 0.13 27.74 -17.15
C GLN A 89 -1.17 27.42 -17.87
N ARG A 90 -1.26 27.81 -19.15
CA ARG A 90 -2.43 27.51 -20.00
C ARG A 90 -2.43 26.03 -20.35
N VAL A 91 -3.62 25.45 -20.41
CA VAL A 91 -3.86 24.06 -20.80
C VAL A 91 -4.87 24.04 -21.92
N ILE A 92 -4.51 23.42 -23.04
CA ILE A 92 -5.38 23.25 -24.20
C ILE A 92 -5.96 21.84 -24.12
N THR A 93 -7.27 21.73 -23.94
CA THR A 93 -7.98 20.46 -23.97
C THR A 93 -8.26 20.08 -25.42
N ASP A 94 -7.24 19.55 -26.09
CA ASP A 94 -7.28 19.08 -27.48
C ASP A 94 -7.74 17.61 -27.63
N LEU A 95 -7.94 16.92 -26.50
CA LEU A 95 -8.40 15.55 -26.44
C LEU A 95 -9.86 15.51 -25.97
N ALA A 96 -10.75 14.91 -26.78
CA ALA A 96 -12.14 14.70 -26.39
C ALA A 96 -12.25 13.70 -25.22
N TYR A 97 -13.21 13.93 -24.33
CA TYR A 97 -13.43 13.08 -23.15
C TYR A 97 -13.60 11.59 -23.51
N GLU A 98 -14.43 11.29 -24.51
CA GLU A 98 -14.69 9.90 -24.91
C GLU A 98 -13.44 9.22 -25.50
N THR A 99 -12.64 9.96 -26.28
CA THR A 99 -11.37 9.47 -26.80
C THR A 99 -10.35 9.21 -25.68
N TRP A 100 -10.24 10.12 -24.71
CA TRP A 100 -9.41 9.91 -23.53
C TRP A 100 -9.85 8.68 -22.74
N ARG A 101 -11.17 8.53 -22.50
CA ARG A 101 -11.74 7.41 -21.76
C ARG A 101 -11.47 6.07 -22.45
N ALA A 102 -11.66 6.01 -23.77
CA ALA A 102 -11.38 4.82 -24.57
C ALA A 102 -9.89 4.43 -24.50
N ARG A 103 -8.98 5.39 -24.71
CA ARG A 103 -7.53 5.16 -24.65
C ARG A 103 -7.07 4.73 -23.25
N LEU A 104 -7.66 5.31 -22.20
CA LEU A 104 -7.35 4.92 -20.82
C LEU A 104 -7.81 3.49 -20.55
N ALA A 105 -9.01 3.12 -21.00
CA ALA A 105 -9.53 1.76 -20.86
C ALA A 105 -8.68 0.73 -21.62
N GLU A 106 -8.24 1.06 -22.84
CA GLU A 106 -7.32 0.23 -23.62
C GLU A 106 -5.98 0.05 -22.89
N GLY A 107 -5.40 1.12 -22.36
CA GLY A 107 -4.15 1.05 -21.59
C GLY A 107 -4.28 0.21 -20.32
N ILE A 108 -5.41 0.29 -19.62
CA ILE A 108 -5.71 -0.56 -18.45
C ILE A 108 -5.84 -2.03 -18.89
N ALA A 109 -6.53 -2.30 -20.00
CA ALA A 109 -6.68 -3.64 -20.54
C ALA A 109 -5.32 -4.25 -20.91
N ASP A 110 -4.49 -3.55 -21.69
CA ASP A 110 -3.13 -4.00 -22.03
C ASP A 110 -2.29 -4.27 -20.77
N ALA A 111 -2.27 -3.32 -19.83
CA ALA A 111 -1.55 -3.50 -18.56
C ALA A 111 -2.05 -4.72 -17.76
N SER A 112 -3.35 -5.02 -17.82
CA SER A 112 -3.93 -6.20 -17.16
C SER A 112 -3.55 -7.52 -17.84
N THR A 113 -3.35 -7.51 -19.17
CA THR A 113 -2.92 -8.70 -19.93
C THR A 113 -1.45 -9.07 -19.69
N ARG A 114 -0.63 -8.10 -19.29
CA ARG A 114 0.73 -8.34 -18.79
C ARG A 114 0.62 -9.02 -17.43
N ARG A 115 0.42 -10.36 -17.46
CA ARG A 115 0.31 -11.29 -16.33
C ARG A 115 0.87 -10.69 -15.04
N SER A 116 0.00 -10.45 -14.05
CA SER A 116 0.47 -10.24 -12.69
C SER A 116 1.36 -11.44 -12.32
N ALA A 117 2.51 -11.17 -11.71
CA ALA A 117 3.32 -12.25 -11.16
C ALA A 117 2.42 -13.04 -10.22
N ARG A 118 2.12 -14.30 -10.54
CA ARG A 118 1.47 -15.19 -9.59
C ARG A 118 2.44 -15.33 -8.44
N THR A 119 2.23 -14.56 -7.37
CA THR A 119 3.00 -14.68 -6.15
C THR A 119 2.68 -16.05 -5.57
N MET A 120 3.49 -17.07 -5.91
CA MET A 120 3.48 -18.32 -5.17
C MET A 120 3.95 -17.99 -3.76
N VAL A 121 3.00 -17.91 -2.83
CA VAL A 121 3.31 -17.78 -1.43
C VAL A 121 4.05 -19.04 -1.01
N LYS A 122 5.32 -18.89 -0.60
CA LYS A 122 6.08 -19.99 -0.02
C LYS A 122 5.25 -20.55 1.14
N PRO A 123 4.92 -21.86 1.17
CA PRO A 123 4.20 -22.45 2.27
C PRO A 123 4.92 -22.09 3.57
N THR A 124 4.17 -21.57 4.55
CA THR A 124 4.74 -21.27 5.86
C THR A 124 5.34 -22.55 6.41
N PRO A 125 6.65 -22.59 6.75
CA PRO A 125 7.23 -23.78 7.34
C PRO A 125 6.49 -24.10 8.64
N ALA A 126 6.35 -25.39 8.95
CA ALA A 126 5.79 -25.81 10.23
C ALA A 126 6.55 -25.10 11.36
N LEU A 127 5.80 -24.48 12.27
CA LEU A 127 6.37 -23.86 13.45
C LEU A 127 7.11 -24.95 14.24
N ALA A 128 8.35 -24.66 14.64
CA ALA A 128 9.08 -25.56 15.53
C ALA A 128 8.26 -25.76 16.82
N PRO A 129 8.27 -26.97 17.41
CA PRO A 129 7.59 -27.21 18.68
C PRO A 129 8.15 -26.28 19.76
N SER A 130 7.28 -25.85 20.67
CA SER A 130 7.71 -24.97 21.77
C SER A 130 8.65 -25.72 22.73
N LEU A 131 9.46 -24.98 23.49
CA LEU A 131 10.31 -25.57 24.54
C LEU A 131 9.50 -26.39 25.55
N THR A 132 8.27 -25.97 25.84
CA THR A 132 7.34 -26.71 26.71
C THR A 132 6.89 -28.03 26.08
N GLN A 133 6.57 -28.06 24.79
CA GLN A 133 6.23 -29.28 24.05
C GLN A 133 7.43 -30.23 23.95
N MET A 134 8.63 -29.70 23.69
CA MET A 134 9.86 -30.49 23.67
C MET A 134 10.17 -31.10 25.04
N ALA A 135 9.98 -30.33 26.13
CA ALA A 135 10.17 -30.81 27.49
C ALA A 135 9.10 -31.84 27.92
N ALA A 136 7.87 -31.74 27.42
CA ALA A 136 6.83 -32.74 27.64
C ALA A 136 7.16 -34.04 26.89
N ALA A 137 7.48 -33.96 25.60
CA ALA A 137 7.87 -35.12 24.80
C ALA A 137 9.10 -35.85 25.37
N ARG A 138 10.05 -35.11 25.95
CA ARG A 138 11.19 -35.69 26.68
C ARG A 138 10.74 -36.47 27.91
N ARG A 139 9.88 -35.87 28.74
CA ARG A 139 9.33 -36.52 29.95
C ARG A 139 8.53 -37.77 29.61
N ASP A 140 7.73 -37.74 28.55
CA ASP A 140 6.95 -38.89 28.10
C ASP A 140 7.84 -40.04 27.64
N ARG A 141 8.92 -39.74 26.89
CA ARG A 141 9.94 -40.73 26.52
C ARG A 141 10.62 -41.34 27.73
N GLU A 142 11.05 -40.51 28.69
CA GLU A 142 11.69 -40.96 29.93
C GLU A 142 10.74 -41.83 30.79
N ARG A 143 9.44 -41.53 30.80
CA ARG A 143 8.43 -42.33 31.47
C ARG A 143 8.20 -43.68 30.76
N ALA A 144 8.21 -43.70 29.43
CA ALA A 144 8.02 -44.91 28.63
C ALA A 144 9.21 -45.89 28.74
N THR A 145 10.44 -45.39 28.89
CA THR A 145 11.63 -46.24 29.09
C THR A 145 11.88 -46.63 30.55
N ARG A 146 11.12 -46.07 31.50
CA ARG A 146 11.28 -46.43 32.92
C ARG A 146 10.69 -47.82 33.18
N PRO A 147 11.48 -48.81 33.62
CA PRO A 147 10.95 -50.13 33.91
C PRO A 147 9.94 -50.04 35.06
N SER A 148 8.75 -50.61 34.85
CA SER A 148 7.70 -50.70 35.85
C SER A 148 8.18 -51.58 37.01
N ARG A 149 8.46 -50.97 38.17
CA ARG A 149 8.69 -51.74 39.41
C ARG A 149 7.36 -52.37 39.82
N ALA A 150 7.14 -53.62 39.47
CA ALA A 150 6.12 -54.45 40.09
C ALA A 150 6.43 -54.57 41.58
N ARG A 151 5.52 -54.06 42.42
CA ARG A 151 5.63 -54.09 43.88
C ARG A 151 5.22 -55.49 44.35
N ALA A 152 6.19 -56.37 44.56
CA ALA A 152 5.95 -57.68 45.16
C ALA A 152 5.50 -57.49 46.62
N LEU A 153 4.22 -57.72 46.89
CA LEU A 153 3.70 -57.87 48.25
C LEU A 153 4.13 -59.25 48.76
N VAL A 154 5.00 -59.26 49.77
CA VAL A 154 5.47 -60.45 50.47
C VAL A 154 4.33 -60.95 51.36
N THR A 155 3.75 -62.10 51.03
CA THR A 155 2.86 -62.85 51.92
C THR A 155 3.71 -63.67 52.89
N ALA A 156 3.78 -63.23 54.15
CA ALA A 156 4.40 -64.02 55.22
C ALA A 156 3.41 -65.10 55.70
N GLY A 157 3.77 -66.37 55.48
CA GLY A 157 3.08 -67.54 56.02
C GLY A 157 3.63 -67.94 57.39
N THR A 158 2.73 -68.23 58.31
CA THR A 158 2.91 -68.63 59.71
C THR A 158 3.58 -70.02 59.86
N PRO A 159 4.50 -70.25 60.82
CA PRO A 159 4.93 -71.59 61.17
C PRO A 159 4.10 -72.21 62.31
N THR A 160 3.65 -73.43 62.09
CA THR A 160 3.03 -74.34 63.06
C THR A 160 4.14 -75.09 63.81
N ASN A 161 4.17 -75.04 65.14
CA ASN A 161 5.10 -75.79 65.98
C ASN A 161 4.39 -77.02 66.56
N ALA A 162 4.98 -78.19 66.38
CA ALA A 162 4.65 -79.43 67.06
C ALA A 162 5.95 -80.01 67.61
N VAL A 163 6.03 -80.17 68.94
CA VAL A 163 6.38 -81.38 69.73
C VAL A 163 6.16 -81.01 71.20
#